data_AF-A0A414J1T8-F1
#
_entry.id   AF-A0A414J1T8-F1
#
_cell.length_a   1.000
_cell.length_b   1.000
_cell.length_c   1.000
_cell.angle_alpha   90.00
_cell.angle_beta   90.00
_cell.angle_gamma   90.00
#
_symmetry.space_group_name_H-M   'P 1'
#
loop_
_entity.id
_entity.type
_entity.pdbx_description
1 polymer ?
#
loop_
_entity_poly.entity_id
_entity_poly.type
_entity_poly.pdbx_seq_one_letter_code
_entity_poly.pdbx_strand_id
1 'polypeptide(L)'
;MEKRIITISREFGSGGRFIGEEVAKKLGIAYYDKNIINEIAEKSGLSPEYVQKNAELSPKKGLFAYAFAGRDITGKSLEDIVYEAQRKVILELADKESCVIIGRNADYILKDRADVLNVFIHGDMPEKIQRIMGLYNVEEKETVKMMADTDKRRMTNYNFYTDQKWGKASNYTLCLNSSQLGYDRCEAIIMECAK
;
A
#
# COMPACT_ATOMS: atom_id res chain seq x y z
N MET A 1 -20.58 -17.12 -1.77
CA MET A 1 -19.21 -17.33 -1.26
C MET A 1 -18.86 -16.14 -0.42
N GLU A 2 -18.19 -16.36 0.70
CA GLU A 2 -17.59 -15.28 1.51
C GLU A 2 -16.55 -14.55 0.64
N LYS A 3 -16.48 -13.22 0.71
CA LYS A 3 -15.55 -12.44 -0.10
C LYS A 3 -14.16 -12.55 0.50
N ARG A 4 -13.15 -12.78 -0.35
CA ARG A 4 -11.75 -12.81 0.08
C ARG A 4 -11.13 -11.46 -0.17
N ILE A 5 -11.00 -10.65 0.88
CA ILE A 5 -10.32 -9.36 0.79
C ILE A 5 -8.95 -9.49 1.42
N ILE A 6 -7.90 -9.25 0.64
CA ILE A 6 -6.52 -9.32 1.10
C ILE A 6 -5.90 -7.94 0.92
N THR A 7 -5.36 -7.36 1.99
CA THR A 7 -4.58 -6.12 1.89
C THR A 7 -3.10 -6.43 2.06
N ILE A 8 -2.26 -5.78 1.27
CA ILE A 8 -0.80 -5.95 1.35
C ILE A 8 -0.13 -4.59 1.49
N SER A 9 0.30 -4.30 2.72
CA SER A 9 1.27 -3.23 3.02
C SER A 9 2.69 -3.78 2.89
N ARG A 10 3.67 -2.93 2.57
CA ARG A 10 5.01 -3.41 2.19
C ARG A 10 6.12 -2.37 2.25
N GLU A 11 7.31 -2.80 2.65
CA GLU A 11 8.55 -2.05 2.45
C GLU A 11 8.93 -1.96 0.97
N PHE A 12 9.63 -0.90 0.57
CA PHE A 12 10.12 -0.74 -0.78
C PHE A 12 11.24 -1.75 -1.06
N GLY A 13 11.16 -2.42 -2.21
CA GLY A 13 12.09 -3.50 -2.55
C GLY A 13 11.80 -4.85 -1.89
N SER A 14 10.79 -4.97 -1.01
CA SER A 14 10.44 -6.25 -0.36
C SER A 14 9.76 -7.26 -1.30
N GLY A 15 9.29 -6.84 -2.47
CA GLY A 15 8.56 -7.72 -3.38
C GLY A 15 7.06 -7.85 -3.12
N GLY A 16 6.51 -7.17 -2.11
CA GLY A 16 5.09 -7.31 -1.76
C GLY A 16 4.11 -7.05 -2.91
N ARG A 17 4.49 -6.22 -3.89
CA ARG A 17 3.70 -6.01 -5.12
C ARG A 17 3.61 -7.30 -5.96
N PHE A 18 4.73 -7.94 -6.24
CA PHE A 18 4.80 -9.15 -7.06
C PHE A 18 4.09 -10.32 -6.36
N ILE A 19 4.31 -10.48 -5.06
CA ILE A 19 3.63 -11.49 -4.23
C ILE A 19 2.11 -11.28 -4.30
N GLY A 20 1.63 -10.04 -4.16
CA GLY A 20 0.19 -9.75 -4.22
C GLY A 20 -0.44 -10.02 -5.58
N GLU A 21 0.27 -9.69 -6.66
CA GLU A 21 -0.17 -9.95 -8.03
C GLU A 21 -0.29 -11.45 -8.31
N GLU A 22 0.72 -12.25 -7.94
CA GLU A 22 0.68 -13.70 -8.12
C GLU A 22 -0.36 -14.37 -7.20
N VAL A 23 -0.55 -13.89 -5.96
CA VAL A 23 -1.65 -14.36 -5.10
C VAL A 23 -3.01 -14.11 -5.76
N ALA A 24 -3.26 -12.89 -6.26
CA ALA A 24 -4.53 -12.56 -6.90
C ALA A 24 -4.80 -13.46 -8.12
N LYS A 25 -3.78 -13.65 -8.96
CA LYS A 25 -3.81 -14.51 -10.13
C LYS A 25 -4.07 -15.98 -9.77
N LYS A 26 -3.38 -16.54 -8.78
CA LYS A 26 -3.55 -17.94 -8.34
C LYS A 26 -4.93 -18.19 -7.72
N LEU A 27 -5.49 -17.20 -7.03
CA LEU A 27 -6.84 -17.27 -6.46
C LEU A 27 -7.95 -16.93 -7.46
N GLY A 28 -7.61 -16.39 -8.64
CA GLY A 28 -8.60 -15.94 -9.63
C GLY A 28 -9.44 -14.74 -9.15
N ILE A 29 -8.84 -13.83 -8.38
CA ILE A 29 -9.52 -12.65 -7.81
C ILE A 29 -8.90 -11.34 -8.35
N ALA A 30 -9.61 -10.23 -8.17
CA ALA A 30 -9.15 -8.95 -8.67
C ALA A 30 -7.87 -8.47 -7.97
N TYR A 31 -7.02 -7.74 -8.69
CA TYR A 31 -5.78 -7.15 -8.17
C TYR A 31 -5.81 -5.64 -8.32
N TYR A 32 -5.64 -4.90 -7.21
CA TYR A 32 -5.68 -3.45 -7.18
C TYR A 32 -4.38 -2.85 -6.65
N ASP A 33 -3.64 -2.16 -7.53
CA ASP A 33 -2.42 -1.39 -7.22
C ASP A 33 -2.45 -0.04 -7.94
N LYS A 34 -2.04 0.01 -9.21
CA LYS A 34 -2.07 1.24 -10.02
C LYS A 34 -3.38 1.44 -10.77
N ASN A 35 -4.09 0.37 -11.08
CA ASN A 35 -5.38 0.40 -11.77
C ASN A 35 -6.48 1.16 -11.00
N ILE A 36 -6.42 1.18 -9.66
CA ILE A 36 -7.35 1.95 -8.81
C ILE A 36 -7.15 3.48 -8.95
N ILE A 37 -6.03 3.95 -9.50
CA ILE A 37 -5.69 5.38 -9.57
C ILE A 37 -6.74 6.17 -10.35
N ASN A 38 -7.25 5.61 -11.46
CA ASN A 38 -8.23 6.31 -12.30
C ASN A 38 -9.57 6.47 -11.58
N GLU A 39 -10.01 5.46 -10.84
CA GLU A 39 -11.25 5.53 -10.05
C GLU A 39 -11.13 6.57 -8.92
N ILE A 40 -9.94 6.66 -8.29
CA ILE A 40 -9.67 7.68 -7.27
C ILE A 40 -9.62 9.08 -7.89
N ALA A 41 -8.98 9.22 -9.06
CA ALA A 41 -8.92 10.48 -9.80
C ALA A 41 -10.32 10.98 -10.17
N GLU A 42 -11.16 10.10 -10.71
CA GLU A 42 -12.55 10.42 -11.04
C GLU A 42 -13.34 10.88 -9.81
N LYS A 43 -13.26 10.15 -8.68
CA LYS A 43 -13.99 10.52 -7.46
C LYS A 43 -13.44 11.77 -6.76
N SER A 44 -12.15 12.05 -6.88
CA SER A 44 -11.52 13.23 -6.28
C SER A 44 -11.63 14.49 -7.15
N GLY A 45 -11.91 14.33 -8.45
CA GLY A 45 -11.85 15.42 -9.43
C GLY A 45 -10.42 15.89 -9.73
N LEU A 46 -9.40 15.11 -9.35
CA LEU A 46 -7.98 15.44 -9.53
C LEU A 46 -7.37 14.58 -10.65
N SER A 47 -6.24 15.02 -11.19
CA SER A 47 -5.60 14.28 -12.28
C SER A 47 -5.03 12.93 -11.80
N PRO A 48 -5.04 11.88 -12.63
CA PRO A 48 -4.41 10.60 -12.32
C PRO A 48 -2.93 10.74 -11.89
N GLU A 49 -2.19 11.66 -12.49
CA GLU A 49 -0.78 11.93 -12.16
C GLU A 49 -0.63 12.50 -10.75
N TYR A 50 -1.55 13.39 -10.35
CA TYR A 50 -1.57 13.93 -9.00
C TYR A 50 -1.92 12.83 -7.98
N VAL A 51 -2.93 12.01 -8.26
CA VAL A 51 -3.31 10.88 -7.40
C VAL A 51 -2.15 9.90 -7.26
N GLN A 52 -1.53 9.48 -8.37
CA GLN A 52 -0.40 8.56 -8.36
C GLN A 52 0.76 9.02 -7.45
N LYS A 53 0.99 10.33 -7.40
CA LYS A 53 2.09 10.93 -6.63
C LYS A 53 1.82 11.03 -5.13
N ASN A 54 0.55 11.15 -4.73
CA ASN A 54 0.16 11.56 -3.37
C ASN A 54 -0.71 10.54 -2.63
N ALA A 55 -1.43 9.65 -3.31
CA ALA A 55 -2.40 8.74 -2.70
C ALA A 55 -1.78 7.73 -1.69
N GLU A 56 -0.51 7.37 -1.89
CA GLU A 56 0.24 6.44 -1.02
C GLU A 56 1.39 7.09 -0.24
N LEU A 57 1.68 8.36 -0.51
CA LEU A 57 2.94 8.97 -0.10
C LEU A 57 2.67 10.33 0.50
N SER A 58 3.34 10.65 1.60
CA SER A 58 3.31 11.99 2.14
C SER A 58 3.95 12.98 1.16
N PRO A 59 3.69 14.29 1.33
CA PRO A 59 4.48 15.32 0.67
C PRO A 59 5.98 15.13 0.96
N LYS A 60 6.83 15.54 0.01
CA LYS A 60 8.31 15.38 0.12
C LYS A 60 8.92 16.06 1.34
N LYS A 61 8.29 17.13 1.84
CA LYS A 61 8.74 17.85 3.05
C LYS A 61 8.27 17.18 4.36
N GLY A 62 7.64 15.99 4.30
CA GLY A 62 7.22 15.21 5.45
C GLY A 62 5.99 15.78 6.16
N LEU A 63 5.81 15.42 7.44
CA LEU A 63 4.63 15.74 8.24
C LEU A 63 4.35 17.25 8.33
N PHE A 64 5.39 18.07 8.47
CA PHE A 64 5.26 19.54 8.51
C PHE A 64 4.59 20.12 7.27
N ALA A 65 4.72 19.47 6.11
CA ALA A 65 4.10 19.94 4.88
C ALA A 65 2.56 19.93 4.95
N TYR A 66 1.97 18.96 5.65
CA TYR A 66 0.51 18.91 5.83
C TYR A 66 -0.03 20.09 6.63
N ALA A 67 0.77 20.63 7.56
CA ALA A 67 0.38 21.82 8.34
C ALA A 67 0.29 23.08 7.47
N PHE A 68 1.04 23.13 6.36
CA PHE A 68 1.08 24.25 5.42
C PHE A 68 0.38 23.96 4.08
N ALA A 69 -0.32 22.84 3.98
CA ALA A 69 -1.12 22.54 2.79
C ALA A 69 -2.24 23.57 2.66
N GLY A 70 -2.46 24.08 1.45
CA GLY A 70 -3.59 24.97 1.16
C GLY A 70 -4.89 24.24 1.47
N ARG A 71 -5.78 24.89 2.23
CA ARG A 71 -7.06 24.32 2.64
C ARG A 71 -8.20 25.03 1.95
N ASP A 72 -9.21 24.27 1.53
CA ASP A 72 -10.44 24.81 1.00
C ASP A 72 -11.33 25.42 2.10
N ILE A 73 -12.52 25.89 1.73
CA ILE A 73 -13.50 26.47 2.66
C ILE A 73 -13.99 25.48 3.73
N THR A 74 -13.81 24.18 3.51
CA THR A 74 -14.16 23.11 4.46
C THR A 74 -12.97 22.73 5.36
N GLY A 75 -11.81 23.35 5.15
CA GLY A 75 -10.58 23.07 5.88
C GLY A 75 -9.81 21.87 5.31
N LYS A 76 -10.18 21.33 4.15
CA LYS A 76 -9.53 20.15 3.56
C LYS A 76 -8.41 20.55 2.61
N SER A 77 -7.29 19.84 2.70
CA SER A 77 -6.23 19.91 1.70
C SER A 77 -6.54 19.04 0.49
N LEU A 78 -5.82 19.24 -0.62
CA LEU A 78 -5.93 18.35 -1.79
C LEU A 78 -5.58 16.90 -1.43
N GLU A 79 -4.61 16.71 -0.53
CA GLU A 79 -4.23 15.39 -0.02
C GLU A 79 -5.36 14.73 0.78
N ASP A 80 -6.11 15.51 1.57
CA ASP A 80 -7.29 15.04 2.28
C ASP A 80 -8.39 14.60 1.30
N ILE A 81 -8.62 15.37 0.23
CA ILE A 81 -9.58 15.01 -0.83
C ILE A 81 -9.18 13.70 -1.51
N VAL A 82 -7.89 13.51 -1.82
CA VAL A 82 -7.38 12.24 -2.38
C VAL A 82 -7.59 11.09 -1.39
N TYR A 83 -7.29 11.30 -0.11
CA TYR A 83 -7.45 10.26 0.91
C TYR A 83 -8.92 9.85 1.09
N GLU A 84 -9.85 10.81 1.12
CA GLU A 84 -11.28 10.53 1.22
C GLU A 84 -11.82 9.77 -0.02
N ALA A 85 -11.41 10.20 -1.22
CA ALA A 85 -11.76 9.50 -2.45
C ALA A 85 -11.20 8.07 -2.45
N GLN A 86 -9.93 7.90 -2.09
CA GLN A 86 -9.29 6.59 -1.94
C GLN A 86 -10.02 5.69 -0.94
N ARG A 87 -10.40 6.22 0.22
CA ARG A 87 -11.17 5.49 1.22
C ARG A 87 -12.49 4.99 0.64
N LYS A 88 -13.20 5.83 -0.10
CA LYS A 88 -14.46 5.47 -0.74
C LYS A 88 -14.28 4.37 -1.79
N VAL A 89 -13.28 4.49 -2.67
CA VAL A 89 -12.99 3.46 -3.69
C VAL A 89 -12.65 2.11 -3.03
N ILE A 90 -11.78 2.09 -2.02
CA ILE A 90 -11.37 0.85 -1.36
C ILE A 90 -12.56 0.12 -0.71
N LEU A 91 -13.47 0.86 -0.06
CA LEU A 91 -14.69 0.30 0.52
C LEU A 91 -15.60 -0.28 -0.58
N GLU A 92 -15.82 0.46 -1.66
CA GLU A 92 -16.65 0.01 -2.78
C GLU A 92 -16.07 -1.25 -3.45
N LEU A 93 -14.75 -1.33 -3.64
CA LEU A 93 -14.09 -2.51 -4.21
C LEU A 93 -14.24 -3.75 -3.32
N ALA A 94 -14.04 -3.59 -2.00
CA ALA A 94 -14.24 -4.66 -1.03
C ALA A 94 -15.72 -5.12 -0.96
N ASP A 95 -16.67 -4.21 -1.22
CA ASP A 95 -18.09 -4.53 -1.33
C ASP A 95 -18.50 -5.07 -2.70
N LYS A 96 -17.67 -4.92 -3.73
CA LYS A 96 -17.97 -5.40 -5.07
C LYS A 96 -17.54 -6.84 -5.28
N GLU A 97 -16.27 -7.16 -4.99
CA GLU A 97 -15.68 -8.45 -5.37
C GLU A 97 -14.51 -8.86 -4.47
N SER A 98 -14.16 -10.16 -4.49
CA SER A 98 -12.94 -10.65 -3.86
C SER A 98 -11.73 -10.01 -4.54
N CYS A 99 -10.76 -9.54 -3.76
CA CYS A 99 -9.61 -8.83 -4.30
C CYS A 99 -8.38 -8.79 -3.40
N VAL A 100 -7.23 -8.53 -4.02
CA VAL A 100 -5.99 -8.12 -3.38
C VAL A 100 -5.78 -6.63 -3.58
N ILE A 101 -5.57 -5.85 -2.51
CA ILE A 101 -5.35 -4.41 -2.54
C ILE A 101 -3.96 -4.09 -2.00
N ILE A 102 -3.16 -3.35 -2.77
CA ILE A 102 -1.78 -3.00 -2.43
C ILE A 102 -1.69 -1.60 -1.81
N GLY A 103 -1.19 -1.52 -0.57
CA GLY A 103 -0.90 -0.26 0.13
C GLY A 103 -2.15 0.59 0.41
N ARG A 104 -2.04 1.90 0.20
CA ARG A 104 -3.17 2.86 0.29
C ARG A 104 -3.87 2.92 1.64
N ASN A 105 -3.18 2.54 2.71
CA ASN A 105 -3.73 2.40 4.07
C ASN A 105 -4.96 1.46 4.09
N ALA A 106 -5.05 0.53 3.13
CA ALA A 106 -6.20 -0.36 2.97
C ALA A 106 -6.44 -1.23 4.21
N ASP A 107 -5.36 -1.68 4.87
CA ASP A 107 -5.42 -2.41 6.14
C ASP A 107 -6.19 -1.64 7.22
N TYR A 108 -5.95 -0.33 7.30
CA TYR A 108 -6.62 0.54 8.25
C TYR A 108 -8.02 0.94 7.80
N ILE A 109 -8.21 1.24 6.51
CA ILE A 109 -9.51 1.62 5.95
C ILE A 109 -10.54 0.50 6.13
N LEU A 110 -10.09 -0.75 6.03
CA LEU A 110 -10.93 -1.94 6.14
C LEU A 110 -10.87 -2.60 7.53
N LYS A 111 -10.30 -1.94 8.55
CA LYS A 111 -10.05 -2.52 9.89
C LYS A 111 -11.29 -3.03 10.63
N ASP A 112 -12.46 -2.47 10.33
CA ASP A 112 -13.72 -2.81 10.99
C ASP A 112 -14.45 -3.98 10.30
N ARG A 113 -13.85 -4.56 9.26
CA ARG A 113 -14.37 -5.72 8.55
C ARG A 113 -13.78 -7.02 9.10
N ALA A 114 -14.61 -8.05 9.20
CA ALA A 114 -14.20 -9.37 9.66
C ALA A 114 -13.63 -10.26 8.53
N ASP A 115 -13.90 -9.92 7.26
CA ASP A 115 -13.57 -10.69 6.06
C ASP A 115 -12.29 -10.22 5.36
N VAL A 116 -11.33 -9.67 6.12
CA VAL A 116 -10.10 -9.08 5.58
C VAL A 116 -8.86 -9.72 6.16
N LEU A 117 -7.99 -10.23 5.30
CA LEU A 117 -6.64 -10.66 5.64
C LEU A 117 -5.64 -9.52 5.41
N ASN A 118 -5.10 -8.97 6.51
CA ASN A 118 -4.11 -7.89 6.44
C ASN A 118 -2.68 -8.43 6.49
N VAL A 119 -1.89 -8.17 5.45
CA VAL A 119 -0.53 -8.69 5.30
C VAL A 119 0.48 -7.54 5.20
N PHE A 120 1.60 -7.68 5.89
CA PHE A 120 2.76 -6.81 5.76
C PHE A 120 3.96 -7.59 5.22
N ILE A 121 4.52 -7.15 4.09
CA ILE A 121 5.72 -7.76 3.50
C ILE A 121 6.93 -6.88 3.75
N HIS A 122 7.94 -7.43 4.39
CA HIS A 122 9.23 -6.79 4.63
C HIS A 122 10.38 -7.66 4.10
N GLY A 123 11.60 -7.15 4.13
CA GLY A 123 12.76 -7.91 3.69
C GLY A 123 14.08 -7.38 4.21
N ASP A 124 15.07 -8.25 4.19
CA ASP A 124 16.44 -7.94 4.58
C ASP A 124 17.06 -6.93 3.58
N MET A 125 17.81 -5.94 4.10
CA MET A 125 18.29 -4.81 3.31
C MET A 125 19.14 -5.20 2.10
N PRO A 126 20.12 -6.12 2.19
CA PRO A 126 20.95 -6.51 1.04
C PRO A 126 20.13 -7.03 -0.15
N GLU A 127 19.14 -7.89 0.10
CA GLU A 127 18.29 -8.50 -0.91
C GLU A 127 17.34 -7.47 -1.53
N LYS A 128 16.80 -6.55 -0.72
CA LYS A 128 15.99 -5.44 -1.22
C LYS A 128 16.82 -4.52 -2.12
N ILE A 129 18.07 -4.22 -1.75
CA ILE A 129 18.99 -3.40 -2.56
C ILE A 129 19.26 -4.07 -3.91
N GLN A 130 19.73 -5.32 -3.89
CA GLN A 130 20.06 -6.06 -5.11
C GLN A 130 18.87 -6.12 -6.08
N ARG A 131 17.66 -6.34 -5.54
CA ARG A 131 16.43 -6.36 -6.31
C ARG A 131 16.12 -5.03 -6.98
N ILE A 132 16.21 -3.92 -6.22
CA ILE A 132 15.92 -2.60 -6.77
C ILE A 132 16.96 -2.18 -7.80
N MET A 133 18.25 -2.46 -7.55
CA MET A 133 19.31 -2.23 -8.53
C MET A 133 19.02 -2.96 -9.85
N GLY A 134 18.63 -4.24 -9.78
CA GLY A 134 18.29 -5.02 -10.98
C GLY A 134 17.04 -4.52 -11.72
N LEU A 135 16.01 -4.07 -11.00
CA LEU A 135 14.75 -3.59 -11.60
C LEU A 135 14.86 -2.20 -12.24
N TYR A 136 15.64 -1.31 -11.63
CA TYR A 136 15.70 0.10 -12.02
C TYR A 136 17.02 0.49 -12.70
N ASN A 137 18.00 -0.42 -12.74
CA ASN A 137 19.34 -0.18 -13.29
C ASN A 137 20.00 1.08 -12.68
N VAL A 138 19.97 1.16 -11.35
CA VAL A 138 20.50 2.26 -10.55
C VAL A 138 21.59 1.77 -9.61
N GLU A 139 22.50 2.66 -9.23
CA GLU A 139 23.59 2.37 -8.31
C GLU A 139 23.10 2.10 -6.88
N GLU A 140 23.88 1.37 -6.08
CA GLU A 140 23.53 0.99 -4.70
C GLU A 140 23.21 2.22 -3.83
N LYS A 141 24.05 3.26 -3.91
CA LYS A 141 23.86 4.49 -3.13
C LYS A 141 22.53 5.18 -3.44
N GLU A 142 22.14 5.20 -4.72
CA GLU A 142 20.87 5.77 -5.15
C GLU A 142 19.69 4.88 -4.72
N THR A 143 19.87 3.56 -4.83
CA THR A 143 18.90 2.55 -4.37
C THR A 143 18.56 2.71 -2.90
N VAL A 144 19.57 2.76 -2.03
CA VAL A 144 19.39 2.93 -0.57
C VAL A 144 18.63 4.23 -0.27
N LYS A 145 18.97 5.32 -0.96
CA LYS A 145 18.29 6.60 -0.80
C LYS A 145 16.82 6.53 -1.25
N MET A 146 16.55 5.89 -2.39
CA MET A 146 15.19 5.71 -2.93
C MET A 146 14.32 4.86 -2.00
N MET A 147 14.88 3.77 -1.47
CA MET A 147 14.21 2.91 -0.48
C MET A 147 13.85 3.70 0.77
N ALA A 148 14.83 4.39 1.36
CA ALA A 148 14.62 5.18 2.58
C ALA A 148 13.60 6.32 2.39
N ASP A 149 13.64 7.04 1.25
CA ASP A 149 12.66 8.09 0.95
C ASP A 149 11.25 7.51 0.80
N THR A 150 11.11 6.43 0.05
CA THR A 150 9.80 5.83 -0.22
C THR A 150 9.15 5.30 1.05
N ASP A 151 9.88 4.53 1.86
CA ASP A 151 9.34 3.96 3.09
C ASP A 151 9.07 5.04 4.15
N LYS A 152 9.92 6.08 4.23
CA LYS A 152 9.66 7.24 5.10
C LYS A 152 8.37 7.96 4.69
N ARG A 153 8.13 8.14 3.39
CA ARG A 153 6.93 8.81 2.88
C ARG A 153 5.66 7.97 3.06
N ARG A 154 5.74 6.64 2.92
CA ARG A 154 4.65 5.72 3.27
C ARG A 154 4.32 5.77 4.75
N MET A 155 5.34 5.65 5.61
CA MET A 155 5.19 5.73 7.06
C MET A 155 4.59 7.08 7.49
N THR A 156 5.05 8.19 6.92
CA THR A 156 4.53 9.53 7.24
C THR A 156 3.07 9.68 6.82
N ASN A 157 2.69 9.18 5.63
CA ASN A 157 1.30 9.20 5.17
C ASN A 157 0.40 8.36 6.09
N TYR A 158 0.82 7.12 6.37
CA TYR A 158 0.08 6.19 7.22
C TYR A 158 -0.12 6.76 8.63
N ASN A 159 0.95 7.25 9.27
CA ASN A 159 0.86 7.82 10.62
C ASN A 159 0.07 9.14 10.65
N PHE A 160 -0.11 9.83 9.52
CA PHE A 160 -0.91 11.06 9.45
C PHE A 160 -2.41 10.74 9.37
N TYR A 161 -2.80 9.77 8.55
CA TYR A 161 -4.21 9.41 8.32
C TYR A 161 -4.73 8.31 9.25
N THR A 162 -3.86 7.70 10.05
CA THR A 162 -4.22 6.62 10.97
C THR A 162 -3.67 6.92 12.36
N ASP A 163 -4.27 6.32 13.38
CA ASP A 163 -3.76 6.31 14.76
C ASP A 163 -2.74 5.18 15.00
N GLN A 164 -2.27 4.54 13.92
CA GLN A 164 -1.40 3.37 13.95
C GLN A 164 0.00 3.68 13.45
N LYS A 165 0.98 2.86 13.86
CA LYS A 165 2.36 2.93 13.37
C LYS A 165 2.56 1.96 12.22
N TRP A 166 2.94 2.48 11.06
CA TRP A 166 3.22 1.65 9.88
C TRP A 166 4.29 0.58 10.16
N GLY A 167 4.03 -0.66 9.72
CA GLY A 167 4.93 -1.80 9.94
C GLY A 167 4.92 -2.37 11.36
N LYS A 168 4.07 -1.88 12.27
CA LYS A 168 3.89 -2.52 13.59
C LYS A 168 3.13 -3.83 13.43
N ALA A 169 3.75 -4.94 13.85
CA ALA A 169 3.22 -6.28 13.64
C ALA A 169 1.76 -6.47 14.10
N SER A 170 1.37 -5.85 15.22
CA SER A 170 0.01 -5.94 15.77
C SER A 170 -1.09 -5.33 14.90
N ASN A 171 -0.75 -4.58 13.85
CA ASN A 171 -1.74 -4.00 12.92
C ASN A 171 -2.13 -5.00 11.81
N TYR A 172 -1.33 -6.06 11.64
CA TYR A 172 -1.47 -7.00 10.53
C TYR A 172 -1.74 -8.41 11.06
N THR A 173 -2.46 -9.21 10.28
CA THR A 173 -2.64 -10.63 10.56
C THR A 173 -1.34 -11.39 10.31
N LEU A 174 -0.64 -11.05 9.24
CA LEU A 174 0.62 -11.67 8.84
C LEU A 174 1.69 -10.60 8.61
N CYS A 175 2.90 -10.86 9.12
CA CYS A 175 4.11 -10.12 8.75
C CYS A 175 5.13 -11.12 8.23
N LEU A 176 5.51 -11.00 6.96
CA LEU A 176 6.35 -11.99 6.27
C LEU A 176 7.65 -11.35 5.78
N ASN A 177 8.78 -11.97 6.10
CA ASN A 177 10.09 -11.62 5.57
C ASN A 177 10.32 -12.36 4.24
N SER A 178 10.19 -11.65 3.11
CA SER A 178 10.32 -12.25 1.78
C SER A 178 11.77 -12.61 1.41
N SER A 179 12.77 -12.01 2.06
CA SER A 179 14.18 -12.38 1.85
C SER A 179 14.49 -13.77 2.40
N GLN A 180 13.86 -14.14 3.52
CA GLN A 180 14.10 -15.41 4.19
C GLN A 180 13.16 -16.52 3.69
N LEU A 181 11.90 -16.18 3.42
CA LEU A 181 10.90 -17.15 3.00
C LEU A 181 10.92 -17.40 1.48
N GLY A 182 11.34 -16.42 0.69
CA GLY A 182 11.11 -16.42 -0.76
C GLY A 182 9.65 -16.08 -1.12
N TYR A 183 9.42 -15.71 -2.38
CA TYR A 183 8.09 -15.27 -2.83
C TYR A 183 7.09 -16.41 -2.85
N ASP A 184 7.45 -17.56 -3.42
CA ASP A 184 6.57 -18.73 -3.52
C ASP A 184 6.00 -19.15 -2.17
N ARG A 185 6.82 -19.10 -1.10
CA ARG A 185 6.40 -19.43 0.25
C ARG A 185 5.50 -18.36 0.86
N CYS A 186 5.81 -17.08 0.66
CA CYS A 186 4.93 -15.99 1.07
C CYS A 186 3.56 -16.10 0.40
N GLU A 187 3.52 -16.36 -0.91
CA GLU A 187 2.30 -16.56 -1.67
C GLU A 187 1.48 -17.73 -1.14
N ALA A 188 2.12 -18.88 -0.91
CA ALA A 188 1.46 -20.06 -0.33
C ALA A 188 0.85 -19.77 1.05
N ILE A 189 1.60 -19.13 1.95
CA ILE A 189 1.13 -18.77 3.29
C ILE A 189 -0.08 -17.83 3.21
N ILE A 190 -0.04 -16.83 2.34
CA ILE A 190 -1.16 -15.88 2.16
C ILE A 190 -2.39 -16.62 1.64
N MET A 191 -2.24 -17.49 0.63
CA MET A 191 -3.36 -18.25 0.07
C MET A 191 -3.97 -19.22 1.09
N GLU A 192 -3.16 -19.89 1.90
CA GLU A 192 -3.64 -20.80 2.96
C GLU A 192 -4.41 -20.07 4.06
N CYS A 193 -4.05 -18.81 4.34
CA CYS A 193 -4.73 -17.98 5.34
C CYS A 193 -5.95 -17.22 4.78
N ALA A 194 -6.05 -17.07 3.45
CA ALA A 194 -7.16 -16.41 2.78
C ALA A 194 -8.37 -17.36 2.71
N LYS A 195 -9.18 -17.35 3.76
CA LYS A 195 -10.45 -18.10 3.83
C LYS A 195 -11.46 -17.54 2.83
#